data_AF-A0A7Y3F891-F1
#
_entry.id   AF-A0A7Y3F891-F1
#
_cell.length_a   1.000
_cell.length_b   1.000
_cell.length_c   1.000
_cell.angle_alpha   90.00
_cell.angle_beta   90.00
_cell.angle_gamma   90.00
#
_symmetry.space_group_name_H-M   'P 1'
#
loop_
_entity.id
_entity.type
_entity.pdbx_description
1 polymer ?
#
loop_
_entity_poly.entity_id
_entity_poly.type
_entity_poly.pdbx_seq_one_letter_code
_entity_poly.pdbx_strand_id
1 'polypeptide(L)'
;RTRWQLPVDGRARRWAWIVATAAIALALVGGFAILLRGGEDIEPPVITRPVVSTTLPSPTTSLPPATTTPSTTATTTPTTLAESAGLMDWELASVPSLLNEYRPEGLGEIMNTVVGSADGWVAAGTTAYNVISGETSDPGWVAAFWTSPDGREWERVPHDDDVFGGADNYYVVSDITAGGPGYVAVGHALDREGYDLTSFAEYVVWGMGSDYQDAAVWVSEDGSTWSRVSSEGLGGPGWQIMTGVTSGDSGLLAVGLVQDEEGSALWTSVDGSDWQRVDPNPFRGTNVWSISTNDQGYLASGNIDFQPTIWQSQDGIDWTATQLTEPGTDIRGEAQGVVRFGDTIIAAGFAAGDVGMGDHVAGIWTSSDAGETWDQVPPFTSTVRQTDLFGLVADNNGLVAGGQQYDWNDPDWARTAIWVSRDGGAIWEKVPHQDEVFGGYGETAMKLFSLAAYDGTYVGVGAMRGDPAAWVGVWSG
;
A
#
# COMPACT_ATOMS: atom_id res chain seq x y z
N ARG A 1 37.96 4.53 35.85
CA ARG A 1 38.47 4.15 34.51
C ARG A 1 38.48 2.63 34.42
N THR A 2 37.42 2.05 33.85
CA THR A 2 37.40 0.79 33.09
C THR A 2 35.96 0.61 32.58
N ARG A 3 35.72 1.01 31.33
CA ARG A 3 34.50 0.69 30.58
C ARG A 3 34.67 -0.72 30.02
N TRP A 4 33.73 -1.60 30.28
CA TRP A 4 33.54 -2.81 29.49
C TRP A 4 32.89 -2.40 28.18
N GLN A 5 33.62 -2.51 27.08
CA GLN A 5 33.05 -2.53 25.74
C GLN A 5 32.91 -4.00 25.34
N LEU A 6 31.67 -4.47 25.16
CA LEU A 6 31.41 -5.69 24.42
C LEU A 6 31.64 -5.39 22.92
N PRO A 7 32.29 -6.28 22.16
CA PRO A 7 32.38 -6.15 20.72
C PRO A 7 31.02 -6.49 20.13
N VAL A 8 30.32 -5.49 19.59
CA VAL A 8 29.08 -5.74 18.83
C VAL A 8 29.51 -5.99 17.39
N ASP A 9 29.40 -7.24 16.96
CA ASP A 9 29.73 -7.68 15.60
C ASP A 9 28.92 -6.91 14.55
N GLY A 10 29.57 -6.50 13.46
CA GLY A 10 28.95 -5.74 12.35
C GLY A 10 27.77 -6.44 11.65
N ARG A 11 27.55 -7.74 11.91
CA ARG A 11 26.35 -8.45 11.45
C ARG A 11 25.09 -8.05 12.22
N ALA A 12 25.18 -7.74 13.52
CA ALA A 12 24.03 -7.34 14.32
C ALA A 12 23.50 -5.95 13.91
N ARG A 13 24.38 -5.05 13.47
CA ARG A 13 23.98 -3.77 12.86
C ARG A 13 23.24 -3.97 11.55
N ARG A 14 23.71 -4.87 10.67
CA ARG A 14 23.01 -5.18 9.41
C ARG A 14 21.60 -5.75 9.66
N TRP A 15 21.43 -6.65 10.63
CA TRP A 15 20.11 -7.21 10.96
C TRP A 15 19.15 -6.21 11.60
N ALA A 16 19.64 -5.30 12.46
CA ALA A 16 18.80 -4.25 13.05
C ALA A 16 18.29 -3.25 11.99
N TRP A 17 19.12 -2.92 11.00
CA TRP A 17 18.74 -2.02 9.90
C TRP A 17 17.79 -2.67 8.87
N ILE A 18 17.97 -3.97 8.56
CA ILE A 18 17.05 -4.70 7.67
C ILE A 18 15.63 -4.76 8.24
N VAL A 19 15.49 -4.93 9.57
CA VAL A 19 14.19 -4.92 10.26
C VAL A 19 13.56 -3.52 10.24
N ALA A 20 14.35 -2.45 10.39
CA ALA A 20 13.88 -1.08 10.25
C ALA A 20 13.36 -0.80 8.82
N THR A 21 14.06 -1.23 7.76
CA THR A 21 13.64 -1.04 6.36
C THR A 21 12.36 -1.80 5.98
N ALA A 22 12.11 -2.96 6.60
CA ALA A 22 10.86 -3.69 6.47
C ALA A 22 9.69 -2.95 7.13
N ALA A 23 9.91 -2.36 8.31
CA ALA A 23 8.94 -1.46 8.92
C ALA A 23 8.67 -0.23 8.03
N ILE A 24 9.67 0.23 7.23
CA ILE A 24 9.57 1.48 6.41
C ILE A 24 8.56 1.30 5.27
N ALA A 25 8.40 0.07 4.79
CA ALA A 25 7.34 -0.27 3.84
C ALA A 25 5.97 -0.27 4.52
N LEU A 26 5.90 -0.89 5.70
CA LEU A 26 4.65 -1.11 6.40
C LEU A 26 4.00 0.23 6.78
N ALA A 27 4.72 1.19 7.35
CA ALA A 27 4.06 2.42 7.79
C ALA A 27 3.74 3.44 6.67
N LEU A 28 4.44 3.42 5.53
CA LEU A 28 4.14 4.35 4.42
C LEU A 28 2.84 4.00 3.67
N VAL A 29 2.37 2.76 3.82
CA VAL A 29 1.12 2.24 3.21
C VAL A 29 0.27 1.50 4.24
N GLY A 30 0.02 2.13 5.40
CA GLY A 30 -1.05 1.72 6.33
C GLY A 30 -0.73 0.65 7.39
N GLY A 31 0.43 0.03 7.46
CA GLY A 31 0.79 -0.94 8.51
C GLY A 31 1.09 -0.35 9.91
N PHE A 32 0.45 0.73 10.33
CA PHE A 32 0.90 1.55 11.47
C PHE A 32 0.33 1.17 12.86
N ALA A 33 -0.72 0.35 12.94
CA ALA A 33 -1.43 0.11 14.21
C ALA A 33 -0.72 -0.80 15.23
N ILE A 34 0.43 -1.40 14.90
CA ILE A 34 0.97 -2.54 15.67
C ILE A 34 1.84 -2.15 16.89
N LEU A 35 2.34 -0.91 16.98
CA LEU A 35 3.29 -0.53 18.04
C LEU A 35 2.67 0.05 19.33
N LEU A 36 1.35 0.23 19.41
CA LEU A 36 0.74 1.07 20.45
C LEU A 36 0.21 0.34 21.71
N ARG A 37 0.35 -0.98 21.88
CA ARG A 37 -0.01 -1.63 23.16
C ARG A 37 0.90 -2.79 23.56
N GLY A 38 1.62 -2.62 24.68
CA GLY A 38 2.07 -3.76 25.50
C GLY A 38 3.49 -3.73 26.05
N GLY A 39 3.95 -2.61 26.58
CA GLY A 39 5.08 -2.60 27.51
C GLY A 39 4.63 -2.98 28.92
N GLU A 40 4.30 -4.25 29.16
CA GLU A 40 4.30 -4.81 30.52
C GLU A 40 4.89 -6.23 30.49
N ASP A 41 5.95 -6.43 31.27
CA ASP A 41 6.66 -7.69 31.45
C ASP A 41 5.71 -8.77 32.02
N ILE A 42 5.23 -9.67 31.16
CA ILE A 42 4.54 -10.89 31.60
C ILE A 42 5.47 -12.08 31.34
N GLU A 43 6.04 -12.63 32.42
CA GLU A 43 6.75 -13.92 32.36
C GLU A 43 5.81 -15.02 31.84
N PRO A 44 6.23 -15.85 30.88
CA PRO A 44 5.37 -16.90 30.33
C PRO A 44 5.13 -18.02 31.36
N PRO A 45 3.89 -18.49 31.54
CA PRO A 45 3.61 -19.61 32.43
C PRO A 45 4.15 -20.92 31.85
N VAL A 46 4.87 -21.68 32.68
CA VAL A 46 5.32 -23.04 32.36
C VAL A 46 4.11 -23.98 32.38
N ILE A 47 3.65 -24.41 31.21
CA ILE A 47 2.59 -25.42 31.07
C ILE A 47 3.22 -26.80 30.83
N THR A 48 3.18 -27.67 31.84
CA THR A 48 3.45 -29.11 31.69
C THR A 48 2.15 -29.84 31.33
N ARG A 49 2.03 -30.36 30.11
CA ARG A 49 0.90 -31.23 29.71
C ARG A 49 1.29 -32.71 29.81
N PRO A 50 0.48 -33.60 30.41
CA PRO A 50 0.68 -35.03 30.36
C PRO A 50 0.21 -35.60 29.00
N VAL A 51 1.03 -36.46 28.40
CA VAL A 51 0.70 -37.21 27.18
C VAL A 51 -0.24 -38.36 27.55
N VAL A 52 -1.45 -38.37 27.00
CA VAL A 52 -2.34 -39.55 27.00
C VAL A 52 -2.45 -40.03 25.55
N SER A 53 -1.89 -41.20 25.27
CA SER A 53 -2.09 -41.91 24.01
C SER A 53 -3.41 -42.68 24.04
N THR A 54 -4.31 -42.38 23.10
CA THR A 54 -5.43 -43.27 22.76
C THR A 54 -5.35 -43.64 21.29
N THR A 55 -5.06 -44.92 21.03
CA THR A 55 -5.10 -45.57 19.72
C THR A 55 -6.54 -45.90 19.34
N LEU A 56 -7.02 -45.44 18.18
CA LEU A 56 -8.29 -45.88 17.58
C LEU A 56 -8.02 -46.99 16.53
N PRO A 57 -8.89 -48.01 16.40
CA PRO A 57 -8.71 -49.10 15.43
C PRO A 57 -9.26 -48.74 14.03
N SER A 58 -8.61 -49.28 13.00
CA SER A 58 -8.97 -49.12 11.58
C SER A 58 -10.28 -49.85 11.22
N PRO A 59 -11.12 -49.29 10.31
CA PRO A 59 -12.27 -50.01 9.79
C PRO A 59 -11.88 -50.91 8.60
N THR A 60 -12.31 -52.17 8.67
CA THR A 60 -12.28 -53.13 7.57
C THR A 60 -13.64 -53.12 6.88
N THR A 61 -13.69 -52.84 5.57
CA THR A 61 -14.90 -53.09 4.77
C THR A 61 -14.52 -53.64 3.40
N SER A 62 -14.96 -54.87 3.14
CA SER A 62 -14.84 -55.60 1.88
C SER A 62 -15.91 -55.14 0.87
N LEU A 63 -15.51 -54.85 -0.37
CA LEU A 63 -16.42 -54.57 -1.48
C LEU A 63 -16.82 -55.86 -2.24
N PRO A 64 -18.06 -55.98 -2.77
CA PRO A 64 -18.50 -57.11 -3.59
C PRO A 64 -18.09 -56.97 -5.08
N PRO A 65 -18.16 -58.05 -5.89
CA PRO A 65 -17.53 -58.09 -7.22
C PRO A 65 -18.29 -57.31 -8.29
N ALA A 66 -17.54 -56.66 -9.18
CA ALA A 66 -18.05 -55.87 -10.30
C ALA A 66 -18.63 -56.74 -11.43
N THR A 67 -19.79 -56.33 -11.95
CA THR A 67 -20.40 -56.88 -13.17
C THR A 67 -19.92 -56.05 -14.37
N THR A 68 -19.40 -56.72 -15.41
CA THR A 68 -18.84 -56.08 -16.61
C THR A 68 -19.95 -55.79 -17.63
N THR A 69 -20.03 -54.53 -18.08
CA THR A 69 -20.78 -54.14 -19.28
C THR A 69 -19.91 -53.12 -20.05
N PRO A 70 -19.67 -53.28 -21.36
CA PRO A 70 -18.76 -52.40 -22.08
C PRO A 70 -19.49 -51.10 -22.43
N SER A 71 -19.07 -50.00 -21.81
CA SER A 71 -19.44 -48.65 -22.25
C SER A 71 -18.32 -48.10 -23.13
N THR A 72 -18.71 -47.71 -24.33
CA THR A 72 -17.90 -47.11 -25.39
C THR A 72 -17.20 -45.85 -24.86
N THR A 73 -15.87 -45.91 -24.83
CA THR A 73 -14.99 -44.79 -24.50
C THR A 73 -15.11 -43.70 -25.56
N ALA A 74 -15.74 -42.58 -25.22
CA ALA A 74 -15.44 -41.30 -25.85
C ALA A 74 -14.53 -40.55 -24.87
N THR A 75 -13.22 -40.70 -25.06
CA THR A 75 -12.21 -39.85 -24.44
C THR A 75 -12.33 -38.46 -25.07
N THR A 76 -13.19 -37.61 -24.51
CA THR A 76 -12.98 -36.17 -24.65
C THR A 76 -11.96 -35.79 -23.60
N THR A 77 -10.69 -35.86 -23.96
CA THR A 77 -9.65 -35.05 -23.34
C THR A 77 -10.23 -33.64 -23.18
N PRO A 78 -10.18 -33.00 -22.00
CA PRO A 78 -10.37 -31.57 -21.94
C PRO A 78 -9.18 -30.98 -22.68
N THR A 79 -9.35 -30.78 -23.98
CA THR A 79 -8.44 -30.03 -24.83
C THR A 79 -8.41 -28.62 -24.27
N THR A 80 -7.36 -28.33 -23.50
CA THR A 80 -6.61 -27.07 -23.56
C THR A 80 -7.36 -25.94 -24.27
N LEU A 81 -8.32 -25.36 -23.55
CA LEU A 81 -8.90 -24.05 -23.82
C LEU A 81 -8.61 -23.09 -22.63
N ALA A 82 -7.52 -23.41 -21.92
CA ALA A 82 -6.77 -22.55 -21.02
C ALA A 82 -5.34 -22.38 -21.57
N GLU A 83 -5.19 -22.31 -22.90
CA GLU A 83 -3.99 -21.73 -23.51
C GLU A 83 -4.08 -20.22 -23.28
N SER A 84 -3.38 -19.75 -22.25
CA SER A 84 -3.02 -18.35 -21.96
C SER A 84 -3.98 -17.29 -22.53
N ALA A 85 -4.99 -16.92 -21.75
CA ALA A 85 -5.55 -15.58 -21.93
C ALA A 85 -4.37 -14.59 -21.74
N GLY A 86 -4.17 -13.71 -22.72
CA GLY A 86 -2.95 -12.89 -22.85
C GLY A 86 -2.51 -12.25 -21.54
N LEU A 87 -1.32 -12.65 -21.07
CA LEU A 87 -0.65 -12.02 -19.93
C LEU A 87 -0.41 -10.54 -20.23
N MET A 88 -0.29 -9.75 -19.19
CA MET A 88 0.06 -8.34 -19.33
C MET A 88 1.57 -8.21 -19.54
N ASP A 89 1.98 -7.48 -20.58
CA ASP A 89 3.39 -7.16 -20.81
C ASP A 89 3.74 -5.92 -20.00
N TRP A 90 4.84 -6.01 -19.26
CA TRP A 90 5.35 -4.94 -18.41
C TRP A 90 6.75 -4.53 -18.85
N GLU A 91 7.01 -3.24 -18.80
CA GLU A 91 8.33 -2.66 -19.03
C GLU A 91 8.70 -1.67 -17.93
N LEU A 92 10.00 -1.50 -17.70
CA LEU A 92 10.52 -0.48 -16.80
C LEU A 92 10.59 0.87 -17.53
N ALA A 93 9.97 1.89 -16.96
CA ALA A 93 9.98 3.24 -17.48
C ALA A 93 11.34 3.93 -17.23
N SER A 94 11.63 4.93 -18.04
CA SER A 94 12.75 5.85 -17.88
C SER A 94 12.38 6.91 -16.84
N VAL A 95 13.05 6.89 -15.70
CA VAL A 95 12.85 7.84 -14.61
C VAL A 95 14.19 8.52 -14.27
N PRO A 96 14.25 9.86 -14.22
CA PRO A 96 15.46 10.56 -13.82
C PRO A 96 15.73 10.31 -12.34
N SER A 97 16.93 9.82 -12.03
CA SER A 97 17.43 9.77 -10.66
C SER A 97 18.29 10.99 -10.36
N LEU A 98 18.01 11.65 -9.23
CA LEU A 98 18.83 12.74 -8.71
C LEU A 98 19.99 12.25 -7.81
N LEU A 99 20.08 10.93 -7.57
CA LEU A 99 21.13 10.37 -6.73
C LEU A 99 22.49 10.41 -7.45
N ASN A 100 23.34 11.35 -7.05
CA ASN A 100 24.77 11.25 -7.30
C ASN A 100 25.32 10.01 -6.57
N GLU A 101 26.44 9.43 -7.04
CA GLU A 101 27.10 8.18 -6.55
C GLU A 101 27.25 8.01 -5.01
N TYR A 102 26.93 9.02 -4.20
CA TYR A 102 26.86 8.93 -2.75
C TYR A 102 25.56 8.24 -2.29
N ARG A 103 25.69 6.96 -1.94
CA ARG A 103 24.66 6.16 -1.25
C ARG A 103 24.89 6.21 0.27
N PRO A 104 24.30 7.14 1.03
CA PRO A 104 24.03 6.80 2.43
C PRO A 104 23.05 5.61 2.42
N GLU A 105 23.20 4.64 3.31
CA GLU A 105 22.50 3.34 3.29
C GLU A 105 20.98 3.47 3.59
N GLY A 106 20.21 4.25 2.81
CA GLY A 106 18.78 4.54 2.97
C GLY A 106 18.08 4.95 1.65
N LEU A 107 16.74 5.04 1.69
CA LEU A 107 15.91 5.47 0.54
C LEU A 107 16.24 6.92 0.18
N GLY A 108 16.67 7.19 -1.05
CA GLY A 108 17.06 8.55 -1.46
C GLY A 108 15.88 9.36 -2.02
N GLU A 109 15.09 8.73 -2.89
CA GLU A 109 13.96 9.34 -3.57
C GLU A 109 12.99 8.22 -3.98
N ILE A 110 11.69 8.40 -3.71
CA ILE A 110 10.65 7.39 -3.97
C ILE A 110 9.41 8.03 -4.60
N MET A 111 8.76 7.32 -5.53
CA MET A 111 7.42 7.65 -6.02
C MET A 111 6.39 6.87 -5.19
N ASN A 112 5.56 7.53 -4.40
CA ASN A 112 4.59 6.87 -3.52
C ASN A 112 3.28 6.58 -4.24
N THR A 113 2.83 7.50 -5.08
CA THR A 113 1.51 7.47 -5.71
C THR A 113 1.56 7.97 -7.15
N VAL A 114 0.58 7.58 -7.95
CA VAL A 114 0.45 7.95 -9.36
C VAL A 114 -1.01 8.08 -9.75
N VAL A 115 -1.29 9.02 -10.65
CA VAL A 115 -2.60 9.17 -11.30
C VAL A 115 -2.42 9.38 -12.80
N GLY A 116 -3.31 8.79 -13.59
CA GLY A 116 -3.41 9.00 -15.03
C GLY A 116 -4.64 9.83 -15.39
N SER A 117 -4.50 10.69 -16.39
CA SER A 117 -5.55 11.57 -16.90
C SER A 117 -5.43 11.75 -18.41
N ALA A 118 -6.35 12.52 -19.00
CA ALA A 118 -6.29 12.87 -20.42
C ALA A 118 -5.05 13.70 -20.80
N ASP A 119 -4.44 14.39 -19.83
CA ASP A 119 -3.28 15.25 -20.04
C ASP A 119 -1.95 14.51 -19.79
N GLY A 120 -2.02 13.25 -19.36
CA GLY A 120 -0.86 12.39 -19.09
C GLY A 120 -0.89 11.81 -17.69
N TRP A 121 0.30 11.51 -17.16
CA TRP A 121 0.53 10.87 -15.88
C TRP A 121 1.26 11.81 -14.94
N VAL A 122 0.87 11.78 -13.68
CA VAL A 122 1.51 12.52 -12.61
C VAL A 122 1.80 11.56 -11.47
N ALA A 123 3.05 11.51 -11.04
CA ALA A 123 3.47 10.76 -9.87
C ALA A 123 3.91 11.73 -8.77
N ALA A 124 3.68 11.34 -7.53
CA ALA A 124 4.10 12.10 -6.36
C ALA A 124 4.73 11.18 -5.31
N GLY A 125 5.62 11.74 -4.52
CA GLY A 125 6.34 10.99 -3.50
C GLY A 125 7.22 11.87 -2.66
N THR A 126 8.27 11.27 -2.10
CA THR A 126 9.11 11.90 -1.09
C THR A 126 10.58 11.69 -1.42
N THR A 127 11.38 12.72 -1.23
CA THR A 127 12.83 12.68 -1.46
C THR A 127 13.58 13.30 -0.29
N ALA A 128 14.79 12.82 -0.02
CA ALA A 128 15.64 13.41 0.99
C ALA A 128 16.22 14.74 0.47
N TYR A 129 16.14 15.82 1.25
CA TYR A 129 16.52 17.17 0.80
C TYR A 129 18.00 17.28 0.40
N ASN A 130 18.88 16.47 1.02
CA ASN A 130 20.29 16.40 0.65
C ASN A 130 20.53 15.87 -0.77
N VAL A 131 19.62 15.08 -1.33
CA VAL A 131 19.67 14.60 -2.72
C VAL A 131 19.50 15.78 -3.70
N ILE A 132 18.67 16.76 -3.33
CA ILE A 132 18.40 17.96 -4.15
C ILE A 132 19.47 19.03 -3.94
N SER A 133 19.75 19.38 -2.68
CA SER A 133 20.66 20.48 -2.33
C SER A 133 22.15 20.14 -2.53
N GLY A 134 22.50 18.85 -2.49
CA GLY A 134 23.89 18.37 -2.50
C GLY A 134 24.62 18.63 -1.17
N GLU A 135 23.93 19.14 -0.15
CA GLU A 135 24.48 19.36 1.18
C GLU A 135 24.50 18.07 2.00
N THR A 136 25.54 17.84 2.79
CA THR A 136 25.71 16.58 3.54
C THR A 136 25.13 16.62 4.96
N SER A 137 24.42 17.69 5.33
CA SER A 137 23.69 17.79 6.61
C SER A 137 22.47 16.87 6.62
N ASP A 138 21.94 16.60 7.82
CA ASP A 138 20.80 15.70 8.01
C ASP A 138 19.63 16.10 7.10
N PRO A 139 19.08 15.14 6.33
CA PRO A 139 18.04 15.46 5.38
C PRO A 139 16.71 15.68 6.12
N GLY A 140 16.16 16.89 5.96
CA GLY A 140 14.71 17.03 5.85
C GLY A 140 14.19 16.12 4.72
N TRP A 141 12.93 15.73 4.80
CA TRP A 141 12.25 15.02 3.70
C TRP A 141 11.31 15.98 3.02
N VAL A 142 11.27 15.95 1.71
CA VAL A 142 10.54 16.94 0.92
C VAL A 142 9.69 16.28 -0.13
N ALA A 143 8.62 16.95 -0.51
CA ALA A 143 7.72 16.47 -1.54
C ALA A 143 8.42 16.45 -2.91
N ALA A 144 8.09 15.44 -3.71
CA ALA A 144 8.61 15.24 -5.03
C ALA A 144 7.49 14.91 -6.00
N PHE A 145 7.57 15.46 -7.21
CA PHE A 145 6.59 15.28 -8.26
C PHE A 145 7.28 15.00 -9.59
N TRP A 146 6.61 14.19 -10.41
CA TRP A 146 7.03 13.86 -11.77
C TRP A 146 5.85 13.86 -12.71
N THR A 147 6.11 14.19 -13.96
CA THR A 147 5.11 14.15 -15.04
C THR A 147 5.59 13.26 -16.17
N SER A 148 4.65 12.57 -16.82
CA SER A 148 4.94 11.80 -18.03
C SER A 148 3.76 11.86 -18.99
N PRO A 149 3.95 12.20 -20.27
CA PRO A 149 2.86 12.16 -21.25
C PRO A 149 2.31 10.75 -21.50
N ASP A 150 3.11 9.70 -21.30
CA ASP A 150 2.80 8.32 -21.71
C ASP A 150 3.05 7.25 -20.63
N GLY A 151 3.56 7.65 -19.47
CA GLY A 151 3.95 6.77 -18.37
C GLY A 151 5.31 6.11 -18.55
N ARG A 152 5.97 6.29 -19.70
CA ARG A 152 7.21 5.60 -20.09
C ARG A 152 8.44 6.48 -19.93
N GLU A 153 8.32 7.77 -20.23
CA GLU A 153 9.39 8.75 -20.03
C GLU A 153 8.92 9.78 -19.01
N TRP A 154 9.59 9.81 -17.85
CA TRP A 154 9.24 10.71 -16.74
C TRP A 154 10.17 11.90 -16.67
N GLU A 155 9.63 13.05 -16.31
CA GLU A 155 10.39 14.25 -16.00
C GLU A 155 10.14 14.66 -14.55
N ARG A 156 11.21 15.02 -13.84
CA ARG A 156 11.14 15.51 -12.46
C ARG A 156 10.68 16.97 -12.47
N VAL A 157 9.63 17.29 -11.73
CA VAL A 157 9.22 18.67 -11.49
C VAL A 157 10.32 19.41 -10.71
N PRO A 158 10.78 20.60 -11.16
CA PRO A 158 11.80 21.36 -10.43
C PRO A 158 11.43 21.59 -8.97
N HIS A 159 12.39 21.42 -8.07
CA HIS A 159 12.15 21.63 -6.64
C HIS A 159 12.05 23.14 -6.31
N ASP A 160 11.17 23.46 -5.39
CA ASP A 160 10.93 24.78 -4.82
C ASP A 160 10.72 24.60 -3.32
N ASP A 161 11.65 25.09 -2.51
CA ASP A 161 11.67 24.93 -1.05
C ASP A 161 10.39 25.48 -0.39
N ASP A 162 9.81 26.56 -0.94
CA ASP A 162 8.60 27.19 -0.39
C ASP A 162 7.34 26.33 -0.62
N VAL A 163 7.36 25.48 -1.66
CA VAL A 163 6.22 24.63 -2.04
C VAL A 163 6.38 23.20 -1.51
N PHE A 164 7.59 22.64 -1.63
CA PHE A 164 7.86 21.23 -1.39
C PHE A 164 8.63 20.96 -0.10
N GLY A 165 9.05 22.01 0.62
CA GLY A 165 9.78 21.93 1.88
C GLY A 165 11.29 22.07 1.67
N GLY A 166 11.98 22.58 2.69
CA GLY A 166 13.44 22.76 2.68
C GLY A 166 14.17 21.84 3.68
N ALA A 167 15.41 22.21 4.02
CA ALA A 167 16.28 21.44 4.92
C ALA A 167 15.68 21.15 6.31
N ASP A 168 14.82 22.05 6.80
CA ASP A 168 14.26 22.02 8.16
C ASP A 168 12.81 21.49 8.20
N ASN A 169 12.29 20.98 7.06
CA ASN A 169 10.92 20.50 6.93
C ASN A 169 10.86 18.99 6.69
N TYR A 170 9.72 18.39 7.03
CA TYR A 170 9.38 17.02 6.64
C TYR A 170 8.04 17.00 5.95
N TYR A 171 8.05 16.96 4.63
CA TYR A 171 6.85 16.84 3.81
C TYR A 171 6.83 15.45 3.22
N VAL A 172 5.74 14.74 3.47
CA VAL A 172 5.48 13.42 2.93
C VAL A 172 4.24 13.51 2.08
N VAL A 173 4.32 13.02 0.84
CA VAL A 173 3.15 12.85 -0.03
C VAL A 173 2.66 11.41 0.09
N SER A 174 1.39 11.22 0.42
CA SER A 174 0.78 9.90 0.59
C SER A 174 -0.04 9.50 -0.63
N ASP A 175 -0.85 10.42 -1.17
CA ASP A 175 -1.74 10.10 -2.28
C ASP A 175 -2.01 11.30 -3.21
N ILE A 176 -2.47 11.03 -4.43
CA ILE A 176 -2.78 12.03 -5.46
C ILE A 176 -4.04 11.63 -6.22
N THR A 177 -4.89 12.61 -6.53
CA THR A 177 -6.04 12.43 -7.40
C THR A 177 -6.08 13.50 -8.49
N ALA A 178 -6.65 13.15 -9.63
CA ALA A 178 -7.04 14.09 -10.67
C ALA A 178 -8.47 14.56 -10.42
N GLY A 179 -8.76 15.84 -10.65
CA GLY A 179 -10.07 16.45 -10.44
C GLY A 179 -9.99 17.75 -9.65
N GLY A 180 -11.11 18.48 -9.60
CA GLY A 180 -11.16 19.82 -8.99
C GLY A 180 -10.27 20.82 -9.75
N PRO A 181 -9.18 21.34 -9.13
CA PRO A 181 -8.26 22.29 -9.76
C PRO A 181 -7.38 21.69 -10.87
N GLY A 182 -7.38 20.37 -11.05
CA GLY A 182 -6.55 19.64 -12.02
C GLY A 182 -6.00 18.39 -11.35
N TYR A 183 -5.08 18.59 -10.41
CA TYR A 183 -4.49 17.58 -9.55
C TYR A 183 -4.43 18.05 -8.10
N VAL A 184 -4.66 17.13 -7.17
CA VAL A 184 -4.59 17.35 -5.73
C VAL A 184 -3.79 16.23 -5.10
N ALA A 185 -2.69 16.58 -4.44
CA ALA A 185 -1.88 15.65 -3.67
C ALA A 185 -2.04 15.93 -2.18
N VAL A 186 -2.07 14.86 -1.38
CA VAL A 186 -2.26 14.94 0.07
C VAL A 186 -1.17 14.17 0.81
N GLY A 187 -0.99 14.50 2.09
CA GLY A 187 -0.06 13.82 2.98
C GLY A 187 0.00 14.50 4.34
N HIS A 188 1.22 14.66 4.86
CA HIS A 188 1.46 15.40 6.10
C HIS A 188 2.76 16.19 6.05
N ALA A 189 2.83 17.21 6.91
CA ALA A 189 3.98 18.07 7.05
C ALA A 189 4.35 18.35 8.50
N LEU A 190 5.64 18.48 8.74
CA LEU A 190 6.18 19.14 9.93
C LEU A 190 6.81 20.46 9.53
N ASP A 191 6.15 21.53 9.95
CA ASP A 191 6.56 22.91 9.72
C ASP A 191 7.19 23.45 11.01
N ARG A 192 8.40 23.02 11.39
CA ARG A 192 9.01 23.56 12.62
C ARG A 192 10.52 23.71 12.68
N GLU A 193 10.92 24.97 12.83
CA GLU A 193 12.27 25.38 13.25
C GLU A 193 12.60 24.95 14.69
N GLY A 194 13.83 24.47 14.91
CA GLY A 194 14.48 24.42 16.24
C GLY A 194 14.38 23.09 17.00
N TYR A 195 13.90 22.01 16.37
CA TYR A 195 14.03 20.66 16.92
C TYR A 195 15.26 19.95 16.33
N ASP A 196 15.97 19.21 17.17
CA ASP A 196 17.07 18.35 16.74
C ASP A 196 16.52 17.05 16.15
N LEU A 197 16.30 17.06 14.84
CA LEU A 197 15.69 15.98 14.08
C LEU A 197 16.67 14.81 13.84
N THR A 198 17.95 14.97 14.20
CA THR A 198 19.01 13.95 14.10
C THR A 198 18.68 12.65 14.84
N SER A 199 17.79 12.72 15.82
CA SER A 199 17.34 11.57 16.64
C SER A 199 15.94 11.07 16.29
N PHE A 200 15.26 11.73 15.34
CA PHE A 200 13.85 11.50 15.03
C PHE A 200 13.55 11.28 13.54
N ALA A 201 14.52 11.37 12.62
CA ALA A 201 14.26 11.16 11.18
C ALA A 201 13.60 9.80 10.87
N GLU A 202 13.89 8.76 11.66
CA GLU A 202 13.15 7.50 11.63
C GLU A 202 11.70 7.73 12.12
N TYR A 203 11.50 8.26 13.33
CA TYR A 203 10.21 8.54 13.99
C TYR A 203 9.24 9.48 13.26
N VAL A 204 9.75 10.48 12.54
CA VAL A 204 8.96 11.49 11.85
C VAL A 204 8.29 10.95 10.57
N VAL A 205 8.99 10.10 9.82
CA VAL A 205 8.41 9.39 8.67
C VAL A 205 7.27 8.46 9.11
N TRP A 206 7.27 8.07 10.40
CA TRP A 206 6.26 7.24 11.02
C TRP A 206 5.12 8.02 11.70
N GLY A 207 5.14 9.34 11.79
CA GLY A 207 4.18 10.08 12.65
C GLY A 207 4.27 9.73 14.14
N MET A 208 5.36 9.09 14.57
CA MET A 208 5.61 8.77 15.98
C MET A 208 6.41 9.90 16.62
N GLY A 209 5.93 10.47 17.72
CA GLY A 209 6.77 11.28 18.62
C GLY A 209 6.78 12.80 18.38
N SER A 210 5.92 13.32 17.52
CA SER A 210 5.63 14.77 17.49
C SER A 210 4.13 15.03 17.42
N ASP A 211 3.61 15.76 18.41
CA ASP A 211 2.24 16.29 18.42
C ASP A 211 2.08 17.47 17.42
N TYR A 212 2.83 17.46 16.32
CA TYR A 212 3.10 18.64 15.48
C TYR A 212 2.98 18.37 13.96
N GLN A 213 2.58 17.17 13.53
CA GLN A 213 2.38 16.92 12.11
C GLN A 213 0.98 17.39 11.71
N ASP A 214 0.88 18.32 10.79
CA ASP A 214 -0.40 18.74 10.23
C ASP A 214 -0.60 18.08 8.86
N ALA A 215 -1.85 17.93 8.45
CA ALA A 215 -2.16 17.44 7.11
C ALA A 215 -1.58 18.39 6.05
N ALA A 216 -1.11 17.82 4.96
CA ALA A 216 -0.50 18.53 3.86
C ALA A 216 -1.34 18.41 2.60
N VAL A 217 -1.56 19.51 1.89
CA VAL A 217 -2.21 19.50 0.58
C VAL A 217 -1.42 20.35 -0.41
N TRP A 218 -1.26 19.84 -1.62
CA TRP A 218 -0.73 20.55 -2.77
C TRP A 218 -1.72 20.47 -3.92
N VAL A 219 -1.82 21.55 -4.70
CA VAL A 219 -2.70 21.61 -5.88
C VAL A 219 -1.93 22.07 -7.11
N SER A 220 -2.33 21.55 -8.27
CA SER A 220 -1.77 21.91 -9.58
C SER A 220 -2.84 21.84 -10.66
N GLU A 221 -2.81 22.77 -11.61
CA GLU A 221 -3.67 22.71 -12.80
C GLU A 221 -3.11 21.77 -13.88
N ASP A 222 -1.79 21.57 -13.91
CA ASP A 222 -1.08 20.95 -15.05
C ASP A 222 -0.13 19.81 -14.64
N GLY A 223 0.01 19.52 -13.35
CA GLY A 223 0.91 18.50 -12.80
C GLY A 223 2.38 18.92 -12.73
N SER A 224 2.75 20.07 -13.29
CA SER A 224 4.12 20.59 -13.37
C SER A 224 4.35 21.83 -12.51
N THR A 225 3.31 22.63 -12.28
CA THR A 225 3.33 23.82 -11.43
C THR A 225 2.45 23.58 -10.22
N TRP A 226 3.06 23.49 -9.05
CA TRP A 226 2.37 23.16 -7.81
C TRP A 226 2.34 24.35 -6.85
N SER A 227 1.31 24.37 -6.02
CA SER A 227 1.20 25.30 -4.91
C SER A 227 0.82 24.55 -3.64
N ARG A 228 1.39 24.99 -2.51
CA ARG A 228 1.05 24.47 -1.19
C ARG A 228 -0.21 25.15 -0.69
N VAL A 229 -1.15 24.37 -0.18
CA VAL A 229 -2.42 24.87 0.37
C VAL A 229 -2.26 25.14 1.87
N SER A 230 -2.82 26.26 2.32
CA SER A 230 -2.95 26.60 3.74
C SER A 230 -4.45 26.71 4.06
N SER A 231 -4.92 25.86 4.96
CA SER A 231 -6.31 25.85 5.45
C SER A 231 -6.30 25.52 6.94
N GLU A 232 -7.18 26.16 7.71
CA GLU A 232 -7.31 25.92 9.16
C GLU A 232 -7.69 24.47 9.47
N GLY A 233 -8.45 23.80 8.59
CA GLY A 233 -8.89 22.42 8.79
C GLY A 233 -7.83 21.35 8.54
N LEU A 234 -6.62 21.74 8.12
CA LEU A 234 -5.49 20.81 7.93
C LEU A 234 -4.70 20.58 9.22
N GLY A 235 -4.75 21.51 10.16
CA GLY A 235 -4.06 21.40 11.45
C GLY A 235 -5.00 21.12 12.61
N GLY A 236 -4.42 20.90 13.78
CA GLY A 236 -5.18 20.69 15.02
C GLY A 236 -4.33 20.16 16.15
N PRO A 237 -4.93 19.83 17.31
CA PRO A 237 -4.22 19.15 18.38
C PRO A 237 -3.73 17.76 17.92
N GLY A 238 -2.48 17.44 18.25
CA GLY A 238 -1.86 16.17 17.88
C GLY A 238 -1.45 16.13 16.42
N TRP A 239 -1.18 14.94 15.90
CA TRP A 239 -0.85 14.75 14.50
C TRP A 239 -2.11 14.52 13.64
N GLN A 240 -2.09 15.01 12.41
CA GLN A 240 -3.07 14.76 11.35
C GLN A 240 -2.35 14.31 10.09
N ILE A 241 -2.77 13.16 9.54
CA ILE A 241 -2.14 12.55 8.38
C ILE A 241 -3.22 12.19 7.37
N MET A 242 -3.20 12.80 6.19
CA MET A 242 -4.00 12.35 5.06
C MET A 242 -3.28 11.20 4.35
N THR A 243 -3.95 10.08 4.15
CA THR A 243 -3.36 8.87 3.56
C THR A 243 -3.96 8.53 2.19
N GLY A 244 -5.16 9.01 1.89
CA GLY A 244 -5.83 8.81 0.61
C GLY A 244 -6.69 10.01 0.22
N VAL A 245 -6.83 10.26 -1.08
CA VAL A 245 -7.67 11.35 -1.61
C VAL A 245 -8.40 10.91 -2.89
N THR A 246 -9.64 11.34 -3.03
CA THR A 246 -10.42 11.12 -4.26
C THR A 246 -11.24 12.34 -4.62
N SER A 247 -11.51 12.51 -5.91
CA SER A 247 -12.45 13.49 -6.44
C SER A 247 -13.75 12.79 -6.84
N GLY A 248 -14.89 13.44 -6.63
CA GLY A 248 -16.20 12.94 -7.02
C GLY A 248 -17.22 14.06 -7.20
N ASP A 249 -18.49 13.70 -7.38
CA ASP A 249 -19.56 14.66 -7.68
C ASP A 249 -19.76 15.72 -6.57
N SER A 250 -19.45 15.38 -5.32
CA SER A 250 -19.55 16.28 -4.17
C SER A 250 -18.30 17.12 -3.91
N GLY A 251 -17.26 17.02 -4.77
CA GLY A 251 -15.95 17.64 -4.57
C GLY A 251 -14.86 16.63 -4.20
N LEU A 252 -13.91 17.06 -3.38
CA LEU A 252 -12.75 16.29 -2.94
C LEU A 252 -12.97 15.74 -1.53
N LEU A 253 -12.65 14.47 -1.34
CA LEU A 253 -12.63 13.80 -0.05
C LEU A 253 -11.23 13.24 0.20
N ALA A 254 -10.70 13.45 1.40
CA ALA A 254 -9.47 12.82 1.87
C ALA A 254 -9.75 12.05 3.16
N VAL A 255 -9.08 10.93 3.35
CA VAL A 255 -9.14 10.12 4.57
C VAL A 255 -7.75 9.99 5.17
N GLY A 256 -7.70 9.57 6.43
CA GLY A 256 -6.45 9.22 7.07
C GLY A 256 -6.57 9.15 8.58
N LEU A 257 -5.45 9.39 9.25
CA LEU A 257 -5.30 9.13 10.67
C LEU A 257 -5.18 10.44 11.47
N VAL A 258 -5.58 10.37 12.74
CA VAL A 258 -5.46 11.46 13.73
C VAL A 258 -5.09 10.93 15.12
N GLN A 259 -4.32 11.70 15.90
CA GLN A 259 -3.85 11.27 17.24
C GLN A 259 -4.96 11.23 18.31
N ASP A 260 -6.00 12.04 18.16
CA ASP A 260 -7.05 12.18 19.17
C ASP A 260 -7.91 10.91 19.31
N GLU A 261 -8.96 10.93 20.16
CA GLU A 261 -9.79 9.76 20.48
C GLU A 261 -10.52 9.14 19.25
N GLU A 262 -10.32 9.70 18.05
CA GLU A 262 -11.04 9.35 16.84
C GLU A 262 -10.26 8.39 15.93
N GLY A 263 -8.93 8.30 16.04
CA GLY A 263 -8.09 7.34 15.29
C GLY A 263 -7.97 7.63 13.78
N SER A 264 -9.10 7.86 13.11
CA SER A 264 -9.22 8.26 11.72
C SER A 264 -10.19 9.42 11.52
N ALA A 265 -9.93 10.22 10.48
CA ALA A 265 -10.75 11.37 10.11
C ALA A 265 -11.04 11.41 8.61
N LEU A 266 -12.06 12.18 8.25
CA LEU A 266 -12.38 12.56 6.87
C LEU A 266 -12.12 14.06 6.73
N TRP A 267 -11.61 14.49 5.58
CA TRP A 267 -11.57 15.89 5.20
C TRP A 267 -12.32 16.09 3.90
N THR A 268 -13.00 17.22 3.79
CA THR A 268 -13.79 17.58 2.61
C THR A 268 -13.35 18.93 2.07
N SER A 269 -13.38 19.06 0.75
CA SER A 269 -13.14 20.33 0.07
C SER A 269 -13.94 20.39 -1.23
N VAL A 270 -14.44 21.57 -1.58
CA VAL A 270 -15.13 21.76 -2.87
C VAL A 270 -14.13 22.05 -3.99
N ASP A 271 -13.02 22.72 -3.68
CA ASP A 271 -12.10 23.28 -4.68
C ASP A 271 -10.63 22.92 -4.46
N GLY A 272 -10.32 22.18 -3.39
CA GLY A 272 -8.97 21.76 -3.03
C GLY A 272 -8.15 22.81 -2.28
N SER A 273 -8.70 24.02 -2.06
CA SER A 273 -8.02 25.14 -1.39
C SER A 273 -8.52 25.40 0.03
N ASP A 274 -9.80 25.16 0.30
CA ASP A 274 -10.39 25.22 1.65
C ASP A 274 -10.81 23.82 2.09
N TRP A 275 -10.24 23.34 3.18
CA TRP A 275 -10.43 21.97 3.66
C TRP A 275 -11.05 21.97 5.05
N GLN A 276 -12.06 21.13 5.25
CA GLN A 276 -12.77 20.97 6.52
C GLN A 276 -12.65 19.53 7.00
N ARG A 277 -12.16 19.35 8.23
CA ARG A 277 -12.19 18.07 8.93
C ARG A 277 -13.62 17.74 9.36
N VAL A 278 -14.04 16.52 9.10
CA VAL A 278 -15.32 15.92 9.45
C VAL A 278 -15.02 14.56 10.07
N ASP A 279 -15.59 14.27 11.24
CA ASP A 279 -15.27 13.05 11.98
C ASP A 279 -16.49 12.12 12.05
N PRO A 280 -16.79 11.39 10.96
CA PRO A 280 -17.96 10.53 10.89
C PRO A 280 -17.83 9.41 11.94
N ASN A 281 -18.91 9.14 12.65
CA ASN A 281 -18.92 8.13 13.73
C ASN A 281 -18.36 6.75 13.31
N PRO A 282 -18.61 6.23 12.08
CA PRO A 282 -18.04 4.97 11.61
C PRO A 282 -16.51 4.91 11.50
N PHE A 283 -15.79 6.05 11.51
CA PHE A 283 -14.32 6.08 11.45
C PHE A 283 -13.68 6.13 12.84
N ARG A 284 -14.45 6.45 13.89
CA ARG A 284 -13.94 6.61 15.25
C ARG A 284 -13.33 5.32 15.79
N GLY A 285 -12.08 5.37 16.23
CA GLY A 285 -11.32 4.24 16.76
C GLY A 285 -10.93 3.20 15.72
N THR A 286 -10.95 3.56 14.44
CA THR A 286 -10.61 2.68 13.31
C THR A 286 -9.37 3.21 12.59
N ASN A 287 -8.87 2.44 11.62
CA ASN A 287 -7.84 2.92 10.70
C ASN A 287 -8.41 2.91 9.28
N VAL A 288 -8.46 4.07 8.63
CA VAL A 288 -8.89 4.25 7.25
C VAL A 288 -7.69 4.74 6.43
N TRP A 289 -7.33 4.00 5.39
CA TRP A 289 -6.08 4.16 4.64
C TRP A 289 -6.27 4.76 3.26
N SER A 290 -7.22 4.25 2.48
CA SER A 290 -7.47 4.72 1.12
C SER A 290 -8.94 5.01 0.89
N ILE A 291 -9.20 5.83 -0.11
CA ILE A 291 -10.54 6.20 -0.55
C ILE A 291 -10.57 6.26 -2.07
N SER A 292 -11.65 5.77 -2.68
CA SER A 292 -11.90 5.82 -4.11
C SER A 292 -13.35 6.20 -4.38
N THR A 293 -13.62 6.80 -5.53
CA THR A 293 -14.98 7.06 -6.02
C THR A 293 -15.39 6.05 -7.09
N ASN A 294 -16.69 5.84 -7.24
CA ASN A 294 -17.30 5.15 -8.36
C ASN A 294 -18.68 5.74 -8.68
N ASP A 295 -19.38 5.12 -9.62
CA ASP A 295 -20.72 5.51 -10.07
C ASP A 295 -21.84 5.38 -9.01
N GLN A 296 -21.54 4.77 -7.87
CA GLN A 296 -22.47 4.58 -6.73
C GLN A 296 -22.09 5.40 -5.50
N GLY A 297 -20.97 6.15 -5.54
CA GLY A 297 -20.51 7.01 -4.46
C GLY A 297 -19.03 6.82 -4.14
N TYR A 298 -18.73 6.55 -2.87
CA TYR A 298 -17.40 6.49 -2.29
C TYR A 298 -17.17 5.18 -1.56
N LEU A 299 -15.96 4.64 -1.70
CA LEU A 299 -15.46 3.46 -1.02
C LEU A 299 -14.19 3.85 -0.28
N ALA A 300 -14.07 3.43 0.98
CA ALA A 300 -12.83 3.56 1.74
C ALA A 300 -12.40 2.20 2.28
N SER A 301 -11.10 2.00 2.47
CA SER A 301 -10.55 0.74 2.98
C SER A 301 -9.59 0.94 4.14
N GLY A 302 -9.46 -0.09 4.96
CA GLY A 302 -8.60 -0.06 6.14
C GLY A 302 -8.88 -1.23 7.08
N ASN A 303 -8.91 -0.97 8.38
CA ASN A 303 -9.20 -1.99 9.38
C ASN A 303 -9.95 -1.49 10.64
N ILE A 304 -10.67 -2.43 11.25
CA ILE A 304 -11.27 -2.31 12.59
C ILE A 304 -10.69 -3.44 13.44
N ASP A 305 -10.00 -3.10 14.54
CA ASP A 305 -9.35 -4.08 15.43
C ASP A 305 -8.45 -5.08 14.67
N PHE A 306 -7.69 -4.58 13.69
CA PHE A 306 -6.85 -5.37 12.79
C PHE A 306 -7.64 -6.35 11.91
N GLN A 307 -8.93 -6.13 11.63
CA GLN A 307 -9.66 -6.89 10.62
C GLN A 307 -9.87 -6.03 9.36
N PRO A 308 -9.54 -6.54 8.15
CA PRO A 308 -9.76 -5.82 6.91
C PRO A 308 -11.21 -5.35 6.80
N THR A 309 -11.41 -4.07 6.53
CA THR A 309 -12.74 -3.43 6.54
C THR A 309 -12.88 -2.49 5.35
N ILE A 310 -14.08 -2.47 4.77
CA ILE A 310 -14.50 -1.52 3.74
C ILE A 310 -15.61 -0.64 4.30
N TRP A 311 -15.52 0.67 4.04
CA TRP A 311 -16.59 1.61 4.31
C TRP A 311 -17.20 2.08 2.98
N GLN A 312 -18.51 2.20 2.92
CA GLN A 312 -19.24 2.69 1.74
C GLN A 312 -20.10 3.89 2.09
N SER A 313 -20.17 4.87 1.20
CA SER A 313 -21.04 6.03 1.32
C SER A 313 -21.53 6.48 -0.05
N GLN A 314 -22.80 6.85 -0.16
CA GLN A 314 -23.33 7.41 -1.41
C GLN A 314 -23.02 8.92 -1.53
N ASP A 315 -22.97 9.63 -0.41
CA ASP A 315 -22.88 11.10 -0.36
C ASP A 315 -21.55 11.62 0.20
N GLY A 316 -20.69 10.71 0.68
CA GLY A 316 -19.42 11.04 1.30
C GLY A 316 -19.53 11.46 2.78
N ILE A 317 -20.74 11.45 3.34
CA ILE A 317 -21.03 11.92 4.70
C ILE A 317 -21.48 10.75 5.57
N ASP A 318 -22.44 9.97 5.08
CA ASP A 318 -23.01 8.83 5.79
C ASP A 318 -22.31 7.54 5.34
N TRP A 319 -21.53 6.94 6.25
CA TRP A 319 -20.69 5.78 5.96
C TRP A 319 -21.22 4.50 6.64
N THR A 320 -21.11 3.38 5.95
CA THR A 320 -21.42 2.04 6.49
C THR A 320 -20.19 1.15 6.38
N ALA A 321 -19.78 0.53 7.49
CA ALA A 321 -18.62 -0.35 7.56
C ALA A 321 -19.00 -1.83 7.42
N THR A 322 -18.22 -2.58 6.63
CA THR A 322 -18.32 -4.03 6.46
C THR A 322 -16.94 -4.66 6.65
N GLN A 323 -16.78 -5.51 7.67
CA GLN A 323 -15.57 -6.32 7.85
C GLN A 323 -15.55 -7.45 6.81
N LEU A 324 -14.41 -7.66 6.16
CA LEU A 324 -14.25 -8.61 5.04
C LEU A 324 -14.02 -10.05 5.50
N THR A 325 -13.77 -10.25 6.78
CA THR A 325 -13.53 -11.57 7.39
C THR A 325 -14.73 -12.00 8.22
N GLU A 326 -14.97 -13.32 8.29
CA GLU A 326 -16.03 -13.85 9.14
C GLU A 326 -15.83 -13.42 10.60
N PRO A 327 -16.89 -12.93 11.29
CA PRO A 327 -16.80 -12.56 12.70
C PRO A 327 -16.30 -13.71 13.58
N GLY A 328 -15.28 -13.45 14.39
CA GLY A 328 -14.72 -14.43 15.33
C GLY A 328 -13.58 -15.29 14.76
N THR A 329 -13.11 -15.00 13.55
CA THR A 329 -11.81 -15.50 13.06
C THR A 329 -10.66 -14.65 13.65
N ASP A 330 -9.51 -15.25 14.00
CA ASP A 330 -8.29 -14.50 14.39
C ASP A 330 -7.46 -14.12 13.15
N ILE A 331 -8.15 -13.82 12.05
CA ILE A 331 -7.50 -13.28 10.86
C ILE A 331 -7.22 -11.81 11.15
N ARG A 332 -5.94 -11.44 11.13
CA ARG A 332 -5.48 -10.08 11.31
C ARG A 332 -4.95 -9.54 10.00
N GLY A 333 -5.37 -8.36 9.59
CA GLY A 333 -5.00 -7.80 8.31
C GLY A 333 -5.67 -6.47 8.06
N GLU A 334 -5.45 -5.97 6.85
CA GLU A 334 -5.89 -4.66 6.44
C GLU A 334 -6.25 -4.67 4.95
N ALA A 335 -7.29 -3.93 4.61
CA ALA A 335 -7.61 -3.62 3.21
C ALA A 335 -6.87 -2.34 2.82
N GLN A 336 -6.08 -2.40 1.76
CA GLN A 336 -5.21 -1.32 1.28
C GLN A 336 -5.80 -0.59 0.07
N GLY A 337 -6.50 -1.32 -0.80
CA GLY A 337 -7.16 -0.75 -1.96
C GLY A 337 -8.54 -1.34 -2.16
N VAL A 338 -9.43 -0.55 -2.73
CA VAL A 338 -10.78 -0.96 -3.10
C VAL A 338 -11.21 -0.30 -4.41
N VAL A 339 -11.69 -1.10 -5.35
CA VAL A 339 -12.13 -0.65 -6.69
C VAL A 339 -13.41 -1.34 -7.11
N ARG A 340 -14.10 -0.78 -8.10
CA ARG A 340 -15.24 -1.41 -8.75
C ARG A 340 -14.88 -1.85 -10.16
N PHE A 341 -15.32 -3.05 -10.56
CA PHE A 341 -15.21 -3.56 -11.92
C PHE A 341 -16.56 -4.16 -12.34
N GLY A 342 -17.27 -3.46 -13.23
CA GLY A 342 -18.66 -3.79 -13.55
C GLY A 342 -19.55 -3.75 -12.30
N ASP A 343 -20.23 -4.86 -12.02
CA ASP A 343 -21.10 -4.98 -10.84
C ASP A 343 -20.35 -5.48 -9.58
N THR A 344 -19.09 -5.88 -9.73
CA THR A 344 -18.29 -6.44 -8.64
C THR A 344 -17.46 -5.34 -7.95
N ILE A 345 -17.42 -5.35 -6.63
CA ILE A 345 -16.46 -4.57 -5.84
C ILE A 345 -15.32 -5.50 -5.44
N ILE A 346 -14.08 -5.04 -5.59
CA ILE A 346 -12.87 -5.78 -5.29
C ILE A 346 -12.08 -5.01 -4.24
N ALA A 347 -11.67 -5.69 -3.18
CA ALA A 347 -10.75 -5.18 -2.19
C ALA A 347 -9.46 -6.01 -2.20
N ALA A 348 -8.33 -5.36 -1.99
CA ALA A 348 -7.03 -6.01 -1.89
C ALA A 348 -6.25 -5.48 -0.68
N GLY A 349 -5.39 -6.33 -0.13
CA GLY A 349 -4.52 -5.98 0.99
C GLY A 349 -3.78 -7.21 1.48
N PHE A 350 -3.67 -7.34 2.79
CA PHE A 350 -3.01 -8.49 3.42
C PHE A 350 -3.83 -9.04 4.58
N ALA A 351 -3.64 -10.32 4.85
CA ALA A 351 -4.23 -11.04 5.97
C ALA A 351 -3.24 -12.07 6.51
N ALA A 352 -3.14 -12.16 7.82
CA ALA A 352 -2.33 -13.11 8.58
C ALA A 352 -3.24 -13.94 9.48
N GLY A 353 -2.99 -15.25 9.55
CA GLY A 353 -3.64 -16.12 10.54
C GLY A 353 -2.95 -16.11 11.91
N ASP A 354 -3.36 -17.02 12.79
CA ASP A 354 -2.93 -17.25 14.20
C ASP A 354 -1.41 -17.34 14.49
N VAL A 355 -0.54 -17.31 13.47
CA VAL A 355 0.89 -17.66 13.59
C VAL A 355 1.86 -16.47 13.65
N GLY A 356 1.34 -15.24 13.73
CA GLY A 356 2.13 -14.03 13.97
C GLY A 356 2.58 -13.30 12.69
N MET A 357 3.09 -12.08 12.89
CA MET A 357 3.34 -11.04 11.87
C MET A 357 4.36 -11.40 10.77
N GLY A 358 4.99 -12.58 10.81
CA GLY A 358 5.95 -13.02 9.79
C GLY A 358 5.33 -13.82 8.63
N ASP A 359 4.04 -14.14 8.72
CA ASP A 359 3.29 -15.01 7.80
C ASP A 359 2.12 -14.28 7.11
N HIS A 360 2.29 -13.00 6.75
CA HIS A 360 1.27 -12.25 5.98
C HIS A 360 1.01 -12.89 4.63
N VAL A 361 -0.24 -12.89 4.17
CA VAL A 361 -0.66 -13.43 2.88
C VAL A 361 -1.48 -12.37 2.17
N ALA A 362 -1.30 -12.25 0.86
CA ALA A 362 -2.12 -11.37 0.04
C ALA A 362 -3.61 -11.74 0.23
N GLY A 363 -4.43 -10.74 0.51
CA GLY A 363 -5.87 -10.88 0.58
C GLY A 363 -6.51 -10.21 -0.62
N ILE A 364 -7.38 -10.95 -1.31
CA ILE A 364 -8.31 -10.38 -2.29
C ILE A 364 -9.70 -10.83 -1.90
N TRP A 365 -10.62 -9.88 -1.86
CA TRP A 365 -12.03 -10.10 -1.56
C TRP A 365 -12.89 -9.51 -2.66
N THR A 366 -13.99 -10.18 -2.99
CA THR A 366 -14.95 -9.72 -3.98
C THR A 366 -16.34 -9.67 -3.38
N SER A 367 -17.10 -8.67 -3.80
CA SER A 367 -18.53 -8.55 -3.49
C SER A 367 -19.32 -8.43 -4.78
N SER A 368 -20.36 -9.25 -4.91
CA SER A 368 -21.29 -9.25 -6.06
C SER A 368 -22.66 -8.64 -5.73
N ASP A 369 -22.84 -8.16 -4.49
CA ASP A 369 -24.07 -7.62 -3.95
C ASP A 369 -23.89 -6.19 -3.41
N ALA A 370 -23.09 -5.38 -4.13
CA ALA A 370 -22.82 -3.98 -3.79
C ALA A 370 -22.19 -3.78 -2.39
N GLY A 371 -21.31 -4.71 -1.99
CA GLY A 371 -20.53 -4.64 -0.77
C GLY A 371 -21.29 -5.04 0.50
N GLU A 372 -22.49 -5.63 0.37
CA GLU A 372 -23.24 -6.20 1.50
C GLU A 372 -22.54 -7.44 2.06
N THR A 373 -22.07 -8.33 1.19
CA THR A 373 -21.30 -9.51 1.55
C THR A 373 -20.03 -9.64 0.72
N TRP A 374 -19.03 -10.28 1.29
CA TRP A 374 -17.70 -10.39 0.72
C TRP A 374 -17.19 -11.82 0.79
N ASP A 375 -16.68 -12.31 -0.34
CA ASP A 375 -16.04 -13.60 -0.47
C ASP A 375 -14.53 -13.41 -0.66
N GLN A 376 -13.73 -14.14 0.10
CA GLN A 376 -12.28 -14.16 -0.13
C GLN A 376 -11.96 -15.05 -1.34
N VAL A 377 -11.12 -14.56 -2.26
CA VAL A 377 -10.74 -15.26 -3.49
C VAL A 377 -9.52 -16.17 -3.27
N PRO A 378 -9.62 -17.51 -3.42
CA PRO A 378 -8.46 -18.43 -3.47
C PRO A 378 -7.76 -18.36 -4.85
N PRO A 379 -6.44 -18.64 -4.99
CA PRO A 379 -5.59 -19.51 -4.17
C PRO A 379 -4.58 -18.78 -3.28
N PHE A 380 -4.73 -17.47 -3.04
CA PHE A 380 -3.79 -16.72 -2.20
C PHE A 380 -3.60 -17.38 -0.81
N THR A 381 -4.64 -18.02 -0.29
CA THR A 381 -4.55 -18.94 0.85
C THR A 381 -3.96 -20.30 0.42
N SER A 382 -2.63 -20.49 0.54
CA SER A 382 -2.00 -21.71 1.11
C SER A 382 -0.52 -22.02 0.76
N THR A 383 0.18 -21.26 -0.09
CA THR A 383 1.61 -21.59 -0.37
C THR A 383 2.60 -20.44 -0.49
N VAL A 384 2.13 -19.21 -0.74
CA VAL A 384 3.02 -18.04 -0.86
C VAL A 384 2.87 -17.19 0.39
N ARG A 385 3.66 -17.53 1.41
CA ARG A 385 3.80 -16.71 2.62
C ARG A 385 4.55 -15.44 2.27
N GLN A 386 4.26 -14.38 3.01
CA GLN A 386 4.83 -13.03 2.88
C GLN A 386 4.52 -12.37 1.55
N THR A 387 3.28 -11.94 1.36
CA THR A 387 2.93 -11.05 0.25
C THR A 387 1.96 -10.01 0.75
N ASP A 388 2.27 -8.74 0.48
CA ASP A 388 1.43 -7.59 0.77
C ASP A 388 1.02 -6.94 -0.55
N LEU A 389 -0.28 -6.67 -0.71
CA LEU A 389 -0.81 -5.92 -1.85
C LEU A 389 -1.05 -4.47 -1.40
N PHE A 390 -0.53 -3.52 -2.17
CA PHE A 390 -0.61 -2.09 -1.89
C PHE A 390 -1.45 -1.35 -2.93
N GLY A 391 -1.25 -1.69 -4.22
CA GLY A 391 -1.99 -1.11 -5.33
C GLY A 391 -3.08 -2.06 -5.82
N LEU A 392 -4.24 -1.50 -6.14
CA LEU A 392 -5.34 -2.18 -6.83
C LEU A 392 -5.98 -1.19 -7.80
N VAL A 393 -6.10 -1.57 -9.07
CA VAL A 393 -6.72 -0.73 -10.08
C VAL A 393 -7.59 -1.56 -11.04
N ALA A 394 -8.63 -0.92 -11.56
CA ALA A 394 -9.57 -1.47 -12.52
C ALA A 394 -9.74 -0.50 -13.70
N ASP A 395 -9.91 -1.04 -14.90
CA ASP A 395 -10.47 -0.33 -16.05
C ASP A 395 -11.44 -1.25 -16.81
N ASN A 396 -11.82 -0.90 -18.03
CA ASN A 396 -12.71 -1.76 -18.84
C ASN A 396 -12.03 -3.04 -19.39
N ASN A 397 -10.69 -3.13 -19.34
CA ASN A 397 -9.91 -4.25 -19.89
C ASN A 397 -9.58 -5.30 -18.84
N GLY A 398 -9.51 -4.91 -17.56
CA GLY A 398 -9.30 -5.84 -16.46
C GLY A 398 -8.89 -5.17 -15.15
N LEU A 399 -8.37 -6.01 -14.27
CA LEU A 399 -7.94 -5.70 -12.92
C LEU A 399 -6.44 -5.98 -12.78
N VAL A 400 -5.76 -5.13 -12.05
CA VAL A 400 -4.34 -5.29 -11.70
C VAL A 400 -4.18 -5.02 -10.21
N ALA A 401 -3.53 -5.96 -9.51
CA ALA A 401 -3.13 -5.83 -8.13
C ALA A 401 -1.61 -5.93 -8.05
N GLY A 402 -0.99 -5.08 -7.25
CA GLY A 402 0.46 -5.00 -7.15
C GLY A 402 0.92 -4.78 -5.72
N GLY A 403 2.11 -5.26 -5.42
CA GLY A 403 2.74 -5.01 -4.14
C GLY A 403 4.06 -5.76 -4.00
N GLN A 404 4.30 -6.26 -2.80
CA GLN A 404 5.57 -6.85 -2.43
C GLN A 404 5.41 -8.31 -2.03
N GLN A 405 6.34 -9.14 -2.50
CA GLN A 405 6.50 -10.52 -2.06
C GLN A 405 7.84 -10.65 -1.34
N TYR A 406 7.85 -11.33 -0.20
CA TYR A 406 9.05 -11.59 0.58
C TYR A 406 9.43 -13.06 0.55
N ASP A 407 10.72 -13.33 0.71
CA ASP A 407 11.25 -14.67 0.97
C ASP A 407 12.38 -14.57 2.01
N TRP A 408 12.08 -14.80 3.29
CA TRP A 408 13.07 -14.67 4.36
C TRP A 408 14.20 -15.71 4.31
N ASN A 409 14.08 -16.77 3.50
CA ASN A 409 15.15 -17.75 3.31
C ASN A 409 16.08 -17.37 2.15
N ASP A 410 15.66 -16.41 1.33
CA ASP A 410 16.45 -15.81 0.29
C ASP A 410 17.18 -14.58 0.88
N PRO A 411 18.51 -14.41 0.71
CA PRO A 411 19.17 -13.12 0.96
C PRO A 411 18.48 -11.95 0.24
N ASP A 412 17.65 -12.24 -0.77
CA ASP A 412 16.90 -11.31 -1.61
C ASP A 412 15.41 -11.29 -1.23
N TRP A 413 15.19 -10.89 0.02
CA TRP A 413 13.98 -11.04 0.82
C TRP A 413 12.75 -10.23 0.37
N ALA A 414 12.78 -9.52 -0.76
CA ALA A 414 11.73 -8.58 -1.17
C ALA A 414 11.71 -8.35 -2.70
N ARG A 415 10.56 -8.52 -3.36
CA ARG A 415 10.38 -8.27 -4.80
C ARG A 415 9.03 -7.63 -5.11
N THR A 416 9.01 -6.77 -6.12
CA THR A 416 7.77 -6.31 -6.76
C THR A 416 7.05 -7.51 -7.36
N ALA A 417 5.76 -7.61 -7.09
CA ALA A 417 4.90 -8.66 -7.62
C ALA A 417 3.57 -8.08 -8.08
N ILE A 418 3.10 -8.58 -9.23
CA ILE A 418 1.89 -8.11 -9.91
C ILE A 418 1.02 -9.32 -10.21
N TRP A 419 -0.28 -9.15 -10.01
CA TRP A 419 -1.32 -10.10 -10.38
C TRP A 419 -2.34 -9.39 -11.25
N VAL A 420 -2.90 -10.13 -12.20
CA VAL A 420 -3.87 -9.60 -13.15
C VAL A 420 -5.10 -10.50 -13.23
N SER A 421 -6.25 -9.91 -13.50
CA SER A 421 -7.52 -10.61 -13.69
C SER A 421 -8.32 -9.98 -14.82
N ARG A 422 -8.96 -10.80 -15.65
CA ARG A 422 -9.89 -10.35 -16.72
C ARG A 422 -11.33 -10.78 -16.48
N ASP A 423 -11.59 -11.55 -15.42
CA ASP A 423 -12.89 -12.18 -15.15
C ASP A 423 -13.61 -11.56 -13.94
N GLY A 424 -13.34 -10.28 -13.68
CA GLY A 424 -13.94 -9.55 -12.56
C GLY A 424 -13.39 -9.95 -11.20
N GLY A 425 -12.14 -10.43 -11.15
CA GLY A 425 -11.44 -10.75 -9.92
C GLY A 425 -11.69 -12.16 -9.39
N ALA A 426 -12.35 -13.03 -10.17
CA ALA A 426 -12.60 -14.42 -9.77
C ALA A 426 -11.34 -15.29 -9.90
N ILE A 427 -10.50 -15.03 -10.91
CA ILE A 427 -9.21 -15.69 -11.12
C ILE A 427 -8.13 -14.62 -11.26
N TRP A 428 -7.04 -14.82 -10.53
CA TRP A 428 -5.86 -13.97 -10.57
C TRP A 428 -4.64 -14.76 -11.02
N GLU A 429 -3.94 -14.21 -12.01
CA GLU A 429 -2.70 -14.76 -12.55
C GLU A 429 -1.53 -13.89 -12.14
N LYS A 430 -0.48 -14.50 -11.57
CA LYS A 430 0.76 -13.77 -11.25
C LYS A 430 1.53 -13.48 -12.53
N VAL A 431 1.88 -12.22 -12.76
CA VAL A 431 2.78 -11.84 -13.84
C VAL A 431 4.16 -12.48 -13.59
N PRO A 432 4.74 -13.18 -14.58
CA PRO A 432 6.07 -13.77 -14.45
C PRO A 432 7.11 -12.71 -14.09
N HIS A 433 7.93 -12.99 -13.08
CA HIS A 433 9.00 -12.08 -12.67
C HIS A 433 10.08 -12.02 -13.75
N GLN A 434 10.54 -10.81 -14.04
CA GLN A 434 11.62 -10.51 -14.97
C GLN A 434 12.59 -9.54 -14.28
N ASP A 435 13.81 -10.00 -13.98
CA ASP A 435 14.81 -9.21 -13.25
C ASP A 435 15.15 -7.89 -13.94
N GLU A 436 15.04 -7.82 -15.27
CA GLU A 436 15.33 -6.61 -16.04
C GLU A 436 14.22 -5.55 -15.92
N VAL A 437 12.98 -5.98 -15.62
CA VAL A 437 11.81 -5.11 -15.51
C VAL A 437 11.54 -4.77 -14.05
N PHE A 438 11.40 -5.79 -13.22
CA PHE A 438 11.02 -5.63 -11.82
C PHE A 438 12.23 -5.60 -10.89
N GLY A 439 13.45 -5.71 -11.43
CA GLY A 439 14.74 -5.71 -10.75
C GLY A 439 15.18 -7.08 -10.20
N GLY A 440 16.48 -7.24 -9.92
CA GLY A 440 17.12 -8.52 -9.65
C GLY A 440 17.76 -8.65 -8.25
N TYR A 441 18.45 -9.78 -8.03
CA TYR A 441 19.08 -10.16 -6.76
C TYR A 441 20.06 -9.12 -6.18
N GLY A 442 20.07 -8.94 -4.86
CA GLY A 442 21.02 -8.15 -4.07
C GLY A 442 20.59 -6.69 -3.80
N GLU A 443 19.36 -6.34 -4.18
CA GLU A 443 18.90 -4.96 -4.29
C GLU A 443 17.99 -4.60 -3.11
N THR A 444 18.51 -3.81 -2.17
CA THR A 444 17.72 -3.35 -1.02
C THR A 444 16.64 -2.37 -1.49
N ALA A 445 15.37 -2.69 -1.21
CA ALA A 445 14.16 -1.90 -1.41
C ALA A 445 13.59 -1.87 -2.84
N MET A 446 12.87 -2.94 -3.18
CA MET A 446 12.04 -3.04 -4.38
C MET A 446 10.58 -3.06 -3.96
N LYS A 447 9.86 -1.99 -4.28
CA LYS A 447 8.48 -1.81 -3.82
C LYS A 447 7.67 -1.17 -4.92
N LEU A 448 6.50 -1.73 -5.18
CA LEU A 448 5.44 -1.08 -5.93
C LEU A 448 4.44 -0.59 -4.88
N PHE A 449 4.24 0.73 -4.82
CA PHE A 449 3.42 1.38 -3.81
C PHE A 449 2.02 1.69 -4.33
N SER A 450 1.93 2.11 -5.59
CA SER A 450 0.67 2.52 -6.20
C SER A 450 0.54 2.07 -7.65
N LEU A 451 -0.70 1.94 -8.09
CA LEU A 451 -1.10 1.59 -9.45
C LEU A 451 -2.20 2.56 -9.91
N ALA A 452 -2.08 3.04 -11.14
CA ALA A 452 -3.15 3.75 -11.82
C ALA A 452 -3.36 3.17 -13.22
N ALA A 453 -4.58 3.34 -13.75
CA ALA A 453 -4.97 2.92 -15.07
C ALA A 453 -5.64 4.09 -15.78
N TYR A 454 -5.25 4.31 -17.03
CA TYR A 454 -5.86 5.30 -17.88
C TYR A 454 -5.79 4.84 -19.33
N ASP A 455 -6.95 4.83 -20.00
CA ASP A 455 -7.10 4.47 -21.42
C ASP A 455 -6.39 3.15 -21.82
N GLY A 456 -6.56 2.10 -21.02
CA GLY A 456 -5.96 0.77 -21.26
C GLY A 456 -4.45 0.67 -21.00
N THR A 457 -3.81 1.75 -20.55
CA THR A 457 -2.43 1.75 -20.06
C THR A 457 -2.45 1.72 -18.54
N TYR A 458 -1.56 0.94 -17.94
CA TYR A 458 -1.43 0.84 -16.49
C TYR A 458 -0.03 1.25 -16.09
N VAL A 459 0.07 2.04 -15.03
CA VAL A 459 1.33 2.51 -14.50
C VAL A 459 1.40 2.11 -13.04
N GLY A 460 2.44 1.37 -12.68
CA GLY A 460 2.85 1.15 -11.30
C GLY A 460 4.01 2.06 -10.95
N VAL A 461 4.04 2.61 -9.75
CA VAL A 461 5.18 3.41 -9.26
C VAL A 461 5.69 2.90 -7.93
N GLY A 462 6.95 3.20 -7.65
CA GLY A 462 7.57 2.86 -6.40
C GLY A 462 9.05 3.17 -6.32
N ALA A 463 9.79 2.22 -5.78
CA ALA A 463 11.23 2.32 -5.62
C ALA A 463 11.93 1.05 -6.11
N MET A 464 13.07 1.23 -6.76
CA MET A 464 13.94 0.16 -7.21
C MET A 464 15.40 0.58 -7.00
N ARG A 465 16.19 -0.24 -6.29
CA ARG A 465 17.62 0.02 -6.00
C ARG A 465 17.90 1.30 -5.21
N GLY A 466 16.89 1.85 -4.53
CA GLY A 466 16.96 3.13 -3.81
C GLY A 466 16.61 4.35 -4.67
N ASP A 467 16.30 4.14 -5.95
CA ASP A 467 15.86 5.15 -6.92
C ASP A 467 14.32 5.09 -7.10
N PRO A 468 13.68 6.21 -7.49
CA PRO A 468 12.28 6.18 -7.90
C PRO A 468 12.13 5.32 -9.16
N ALA A 469 11.05 4.53 -9.21
CA ALA A 469 10.79 3.62 -10.31
C ALA A 469 9.35 3.70 -10.77
N ALA A 470 9.14 3.51 -12.08
CA ALA A 470 7.84 3.36 -12.68
C ALA A 470 7.85 2.18 -13.65
N TRP A 471 6.73 1.48 -13.74
CA TRP A 471 6.51 0.33 -14.62
C TRP A 471 5.26 0.58 -15.44
N VAL A 472 5.33 0.30 -16.74
CA VAL A 472 4.19 0.44 -17.65
C VAL A 472 3.73 -0.93 -18.08
N GLY A 473 2.45 -1.20 -17.89
CA GLY A 473 1.81 -2.44 -18.24
C GLY A 473 0.73 -2.24 -19.31
N VAL A 474 0.69 -3.13 -20.29
CA VAL A 474 -0.35 -3.19 -21.32
C VAL A 474 -0.77 -4.64 -21.52
N TRP A 475 -2.06 -4.88 -21.69
CA TRP A 475 -2.56 -6.22 -21.99
C TRP A 475 -2.03 -6.71 -23.34
N SER A 476 -1.46 -7.92 -23.39
CA SER A 476 -1.16 -8.55 -24.68
C SER A 476 -2.48 -8.83 -25.44
N GLY A 477 -2.44 -8.53 -26.73
CA GLY A 477 -3.59 -8.56 -27.65
C GLY A 477 -3.91 -9.93 -28.24
#